data_AF-A0A2X2EEW2-F1
#
_entry.id   AF-A0A2X2EEW2-F1
#
_cell.length_a   1.000
_cell.length_b   1.000
_cell.length_c   1.000
_cell.angle_alpha   90.00
_cell.angle_beta   90.00
_cell.angle_gamma   90.00
#
_symmetry.space_group_name_H-M   'P 1'
#
loop_
_entity.id
_entity.type
_entity.pdbx_description
1 polymer ?
#
loop_
_entity_poly.entity_id
_entity_poly.type
_entity_poly.pdbx_seq_one_letter_code
_entity_poly.pdbx_strand_id
1 'polypeptide(L)' 'MTKHNFIPSTDGLYWLITPQLAKPLPVVIDHDRYGASFKCFNGRLQGELGSDEYLLGPQPEPEVVDLHQGARA' A
#
# COMPACT_ATOMS: atom_id res chain seq x y z
N MET A 1 9.27 7.38 0.17
CA MET A 1 8.67 6.02 0.10
C MET A 1 9.64 5.10 -0.60
N THR A 2 9.77 3.87 -0.13
CA THR A 2 10.70 2.86 -0.69
C THR A 2 10.01 2.09 -1.82
N LYS A 3 10.75 1.81 -2.91
CA LYS A 3 10.30 0.96 -4.01
C LYS A 3 10.72 -0.49 -3.77
N HIS A 4 9.78 -1.42 -3.96
CA HIS A 4 10.00 -2.86 -3.80
C HIS A 4 9.58 -3.60 -5.07
N ASN A 5 10.48 -4.42 -5.62
CA ASN A 5 10.20 -5.29 -6.79
C ASN A 5 9.85 -6.73 -6.36
N PHE A 6 9.70 -6.96 -5.06
CA PHE A 6 9.25 -8.20 -4.43
C PHE A 6 8.28 -7.82 -3.30
N ILE A 7 7.56 -8.79 -2.74
CA ILE A 7 6.67 -8.56 -1.60
C ILE A 7 7.54 -8.22 -0.37
N PRO A 8 7.43 -6.99 0.19
CA PRO A 8 8.16 -6.57 1.38
C PRO A 8 7.87 -7.48 2.58
N SER A 9 8.88 -7.69 3.42
CA SER A 9 8.73 -8.38 4.72
C SER A 9 8.12 -7.52 5.82
N THR A 10 7.81 -6.25 5.53
CA THR A 10 7.23 -5.30 6.49
C THR A 10 5.74 -5.15 6.21
N ASP A 11 4.91 -5.42 7.22
CA ASP A 11 3.46 -5.19 7.16
C ASP A 11 3.11 -3.72 6.92
N GLY A 12 1.94 -3.49 6.34
CA GLY A 12 1.38 -2.16 6.20
C GLY A 12 0.63 -1.93 4.89
N LEU A 13 0.28 -0.66 4.66
CA LEU A 13 -0.36 -0.21 3.43
C LEU A 13 0.69 0.14 2.38
N TYR A 14 0.50 -0.33 1.16
CA TYR A 14 1.37 -0.05 0.02
C TYR A 14 0.54 0.38 -1.19
N TRP A 15 1.19 1.08 -2.11
CA TRP A 15 0.65 1.30 -3.46
C TRP A 15 1.24 0.27 -4.42
N LEU A 16 0.38 -0.51 -5.06
CA LEU A 16 0.73 -1.32 -6.22
C LEU A 16 0.71 -0.44 -7.47
N ILE A 17 1.87 -0.35 -8.12
CA ILE A 17 2.04 0.33 -9.39
C ILE A 17 2.18 -0.74 -10.48
N THR A 18 1.38 -0.60 -11.53
CA THR A 18 1.37 -1.51 -12.67
C THR A 18 0.99 -0.72 -13.94
N PRO A 19 1.62 -0.97 -15.09
CA PRO A 19 1.31 -0.28 -16.34
C PRO A 19 -0.13 -0.52 -16.83
N GLN A 20 -0.75 -1.63 -16.40
CA GLN A 20 -2.10 -1.99 -16.82
C GLN A 20 -3.19 -1.14 -16.15
N LEU A 21 -2.84 -0.35 -15.13
CA LEU A 21 -3.79 0.48 -14.39
C LEU A 21 -3.45 1.96 -14.51
N ALA A 22 -4.48 2.77 -14.75
CA ALA A 22 -4.34 4.23 -14.85
C ALA A 22 -4.00 4.89 -13.50
N LYS A 23 -4.22 4.20 -12.38
CA LYS A 23 -3.95 4.69 -11.02
C LYS A 23 -3.35 3.59 -10.15
N PRO A 24 -2.50 3.94 -9.18
CA PRO A 24 -2.04 3.00 -8.16
C PRO A 24 -3.21 2.33 -7.43
N LEU A 25 -3.07 1.05 -7.08
CA LEU A 25 -4.02 0.38 -6.21
C LEU A 25 -3.49 0.33 -4.78
N PRO A 26 -4.33 0.61 -3.78
CA PRO A 26 -3.96 0.33 -2.41
C PRO A 26 -3.94 -1.19 -2.21
N VAL A 27 -2.92 -1.67 -1.50
CA VAL A 27 -2.78 -3.07 -1.10
C VAL A 27 -2.32 -3.15 0.35
N VAL A 28 -2.82 -4.15 1.07
CA VAL A 28 -2.39 -4.41 2.45
C VAL A 28 -1.50 -5.63 2.46
N ILE A 29 -0.31 -5.45 3.02
CA ILE A 29 0.57 -6.55 3.42
C ILE A 29 0.32 -6.83 4.89
N ASP A 30 -0.06 -8.07 5.15
CA ASP A 30 -0.34 -8.60 6.47
C ASP A 30 0.11 -10.06 6.45
N HIS A 31 1.31 -10.33 6.96
CA HIS A 31 1.93 -11.65 6.90
C HIS A 31 1.18 -12.68 7.74
N ASP A 32 0.52 -12.24 8.82
CA ASP A 32 -0.30 -13.13 9.66
C ASP A 32 -1.56 -13.60 8.92
N ARG A 33 -2.20 -12.71 8.14
CA ARG A 33 -3.40 -13.05 7.36
C ARG A 33 -3.11 -13.66 6.00
N TYR A 34 -2.03 -13.27 5.34
CA TYR A 34 -1.79 -13.60 3.92
C TYR A 34 -0.45 -14.32 3.67
N GLY A 35 0.38 -14.53 4.68
CA GLY A 35 1.68 -15.19 4.54
C GLY A 35 2.60 -14.43 3.57
N ALA A 36 3.09 -15.10 2.53
CA ALA A 36 3.93 -14.51 1.50
C ALA A 36 3.12 -13.87 0.34
N SER A 37 1.85 -13.54 0.56
CA SER A 37 0.96 -12.91 -0.43
C SER A 37 0.38 -11.61 0.10
N PHE A 38 -0.19 -10.80 -0.78
CA PHE A 38 -0.98 -9.62 -0.38
C PHE A 38 -2.33 -9.61 -1.08
N LYS A 39 -3.30 -8.92 -0.48
CA LYS A 39 -4.64 -8.75 -1.05
C LYS A 39 -4.83 -7.32 -1.55
N CYS A 40 -5.10 -7.19 -2.83
CA CYS A 40 -5.50 -5.93 -3.44
C CYS A 40 -6.89 -5.51 -2.95
N PHE A 41 -7.16 -4.20 -2.90
CA PHE A 41 -8.48 -3.68 -2.50
C PHE A 41 -9.64 -4.16 -3.40
N ASN A 42 -9.37 -4.54 -4.65
CA ASN A 42 -10.37 -5.16 -5.53
C ASN A 42 -10.67 -6.63 -5.18
N GLY A 43 -10.06 -7.18 -4.13
CA GLY A 43 -10.25 -8.54 -3.66
C GLY A 43 -9.27 -9.57 -4.23
N ARG A 44 -8.44 -9.20 -5.22
CA ARG A 44 -7.45 -10.11 -5.84
C ARG A 44 -6.33 -10.42 -4.84
N LEU A 45 -6.04 -11.70 -4.64
CA LEU A 45 -4.87 -12.17 -3.89
C LEU A 45 -3.70 -12.35 -4.86
N GLN A 46 -2.51 -11.90 -4.48
CA GLN A 46 -1.31 -11.97 -5.31
C GLN A 46 -0.11 -12.44 -4.47
N GLY A 47 0.53 -13.52 -4.92
CA GLY A 47 1.72 -14.10 -4.27
C GLY A 47 3.05 -13.67 -4.87
N GLU A 48 3.01 -12.92 -5.98
CA GLU A 48 4.18 -12.41 -6.67
C GLU A 48 3.85 -11.12 -7.42
N LEU A 49 4.86 -10.29 -7.67
CA LEU A 49 4.74 -9.12 -8.53
C LEU A 49 5.07 -9.50 -9.97
N GLY A 50 4.29 -9.01 -10.93
CA GLY A 50 4.65 -9.10 -12.35
C GLY A 50 5.92 -8.32 -12.68
N SER A 51 6.52 -8.60 -13.84
CA SER A 51 7.79 -8.02 -14.29
C SER A 51 7.84 -6.48 -14.28
N ASP A 52 6.69 -5.85 -14.54
CA ASP A 52 6.53 -4.39 -14.58
C ASP A 52 5.80 -3.84 -13.35
N GLU A 53 5.50 -4.68 -12.37
CA GLU A 53 4.79 -4.30 -11.15
C GLU A 53 5.76 -4.01 -10.02
N TYR A 54 5.43 -3.04 -9.17
CA TYR A 54 6.19 -2.75 -7.97
C TYR A 54 5.33 -2.13 -6.87
N LEU A 55 5.80 -2.24 -5.64
CA LEU A 55 5.16 -1.67 -4.46
C LEU A 55 5.89 -0.42 -3.99
N LEU A 56 5.13 0.60 -3.58
CA LEU A 56 5.63 1.81 -2.94
C LEU A 56 5.10 1.91 -1.51
N GLY A 57 6.00 1.91 -0.52
CA GLY A 57 5.61 2.02 0.88
C GLY A 57 6.65 1.49 1.88
N PRO A 58 6.23 1.22 3.13
CA PRO A 58 4.85 1.39 3.62
C PRO A 58 4.42 2.86 3.60
N GLN A 59 3.11 3.09 3.44
CA GLN A 59 2.51 4.42 3.53
C GLN A 59 2.54 4.87 5.00
N PRO A 60 2.92 6.13 5.28
CA PRO A 60 2.86 6.65 6.64
C PRO A 60 1.41 6.65 7.13
N GLU A 61 1.23 6.53 8.44
CA GLU A 61 -0.08 6.77 9.04
C GLU A 61 -0.57 8.19 8.69
N PRO A 62 -1.87 8.37 8.41
CA PRO A 62 -2.39 9.69 8.14
C PRO A 62 -2.18 10.60 9.36
N GLU A 63 -1.65 11.79 9.13
CA GLU A 63 -1.54 12.79 10.19
C GLU A 63 -2.95 13.24 10.61
N VAL A 64 -3.24 13.12 11.90
CA VAL A 64 -4.48 13.68 12.47
C VAL A 64 -4.32 15.20 12.52
N VAL A 65 -4.83 15.87 11.50
CA VAL A 65 -4.98 17.33 11.50
C VAL A 65 -6.24 17.68 12.29
N ASP A 66 -6.06 18.28 13.48
CA ASP A 66 -7.16 18.81 14.27
C ASP A 66 -7.74 20.04 13.58
N LEU A 67 -8.86 19.85 12.88
CA LEU A 67 -9.54 20.89 12.10
C LEU A 67 -10.17 22.00 12.97
N HIS A 68 -10.08 21.92 14.30
CA HIS A 68 -10.68 22.90 15.21
C HIS A 68 -9.75 24.02 15.68
N GLN A 69 -8.49 24.09 15.22
CA GLN A 69 -7.62 25.25 15.50
C GLN A 69 -7.81 26.36 14.47
N GLY A 70 -8.95 27.05 14.51
CA GLY A 70 -9.23 28.14 13.59
C GLY A 70 -10.43 29.01 13.98
N ALA A 71 -10.62 29.31 15.27
CA ALA A 71 -11.60 30.30 15.71
C ALA A 71 -11.14 31.01 17.00
N ARG A 72 -10.05 31.78 16.91
CA ARG A 72 -9.69 32.87 17.83
C ARG A 72 -8.88 33.88 17.02
N ALA A 73 -9.13 35.18 16.99
CA ALA A 73 -10.11 36.04 17.65
C ALA A 73 -10.41 37.22 16.71
#